data_AF-A0A5C7JXR4-F1
#
_entry.id   AF-A0A5C7JXR4-F1
#
_cell.length_a   1.000
_cell.length_b   1.000
_cell.length_c   1.000
_cell.angle_alpha   90.00
_cell.angle_beta   90.00
_cell.angle_gamma   90.00
#
_symmetry.space_group_name_H-M   'P 1'
#
loop_
_entity.id
_entity.type
_entity.pdbx_description
1 polymer ?
#
loop_
_entity_poly.entity_id
_entity_poly.type
_entity_poly.pdbx_seq_one_letter_code
_entity_poly.pdbx_strand_id
1 'polypeptide(L)'
;MSRARDLRNSPENNLNLFDLFSMFSIDGKTKYTEMLLRLMKSTPNIDQHVKEIKTHLTNELNIKKSDLDLIPDIQLILFFKMVDNLFNLSDLKSFQKFCEYNERGLIKENDVSKYSDFEQIINAVSNADLVLEAKSLEKQVNILFDNDEWLILRPLTYESSKKYGANTKWCTKLEDTPDYFMKYTHRGVLIYCINKKENFKVASFYSLDKREPEFSFWDQKDNRIDSLESGLPSELRDLIAKVSLDPHAKPNRLLLSMDEKTKEEKSLSRYRLDFNAYQIPQTSTTESRISRISQALGDGDVYNTNILFNDDQPSLQTYSDNLFRVNDDTPQTPPPNYWETEGFLTQSRLIDINSTPNDDGAYNI
;
A
#
# COMPACT_ATOMS: atom_id res chain seq x y z
N MET A 1 -17.57 21.64 -29.18
CA MET A 1 -16.68 20.61 -29.75
C MET A 1 -16.35 19.62 -28.65
N SER A 2 -16.32 18.31 -28.91
CA SER A 2 -16.13 17.32 -27.84
C SER A 2 -14.69 17.36 -27.33
N ARG A 3 -14.50 17.45 -26.01
CA ARG A 3 -13.18 17.42 -25.32
C ARG A 3 -12.29 16.27 -25.79
N ALA A 4 -12.87 15.14 -26.19
CA ALA A 4 -12.14 14.00 -26.73
C ALA A 4 -11.48 14.32 -28.10
N ARG A 5 -12.11 15.13 -28.94
CA ARG A 5 -11.53 15.57 -30.22
C ARG A 5 -10.34 16.49 -29.98
N ASP A 6 -10.43 17.37 -28.99
CA ASP A 6 -9.35 18.30 -28.65
C ASP A 6 -8.13 17.53 -28.10
N LEU A 7 -8.36 16.55 -27.21
CA LEU A 7 -7.28 15.69 -26.68
C LEU A 7 -6.58 14.87 -27.77
N ARG A 8 -7.32 14.34 -28.75
CA ARG A 8 -6.73 13.59 -29.88
C ARG A 8 -5.85 14.46 -30.78
N ASN A 9 -6.19 15.74 -30.91
CA ASN A 9 -5.45 16.66 -31.77
C ASN A 9 -4.36 17.43 -31.00
N SER A 10 -4.25 17.26 -29.68
CA SER A 10 -3.19 17.88 -28.89
C SER A 10 -1.82 17.33 -29.33
N PRO A 11 -0.85 18.18 -29.67
CA PRO A 11 0.51 17.72 -30.01
C PRO A 11 1.16 16.88 -28.92
N GLU A 12 0.84 17.16 -27.65
CA GLU A 12 1.39 16.43 -26.49
C GLU A 12 0.97 14.96 -26.45
N ASN A 13 -0.16 14.62 -27.07
CA ASN A 13 -0.70 13.25 -27.10
C ASN A 13 -0.34 12.51 -28.40
N ASN A 14 0.38 13.16 -29.33
CA ASN A 14 0.70 12.61 -30.64
C ASN A 14 2.20 12.34 -30.76
N LEU A 15 2.54 11.12 -31.16
CA LEU A 15 3.92 10.68 -31.30
C LEU A 15 4.23 10.31 -32.75
N ASN A 16 5.16 11.04 -33.37
CA ASN A 16 5.68 10.73 -34.69
C ASN A 16 7.04 10.02 -34.59
N LEU A 17 7.05 8.72 -34.90
CA LEU A 17 8.27 7.92 -34.86
C LEU A 17 9.34 8.41 -35.83
N PHE A 18 8.95 8.92 -37.00
CA PHE A 18 9.92 9.42 -37.97
C PHE A 18 10.70 10.61 -37.39
N ASP A 19 9.99 11.56 -36.79
CA ASP A 19 10.60 12.77 -36.23
C ASP A 19 11.54 12.41 -35.05
N LEU A 20 11.12 11.49 -34.17
CA LEU A 20 11.98 11.00 -33.08
C LEU A 20 13.25 10.32 -33.59
N PHE A 21 13.12 9.41 -34.56
CA PHE A 21 14.28 8.70 -35.09
C PHE A 21 15.18 9.58 -35.98
N SER A 22 14.64 10.67 -36.53
CA SER A 22 15.44 11.65 -37.29
C SER A 22 16.48 12.37 -36.42
N MET A 23 16.26 12.44 -35.10
CA MET A 23 17.22 13.04 -34.16
C MET A 23 18.55 12.27 -34.08
N PHE A 24 18.55 10.97 -34.43
CA PHE A 24 19.75 10.14 -34.48
C PHE A 24 20.47 10.21 -35.83
N SER A 25 19.84 10.79 -36.86
CA SER A 25 20.48 10.97 -38.16
C SER A 25 21.30 12.25 -38.22
N ILE A 26 22.58 12.10 -38.58
CA ILE A 26 23.52 13.22 -38.76
C ILE A 26 22.98 14.18 -39.83
N ASP A 27 22.98 15.48 -39.51
CA ASP A 27 22.49 16.58 -40.34
C ASP A 27 21.00 16.44 -40.77
N GLY A 28 20.18 15.65 -40.07
CA GLY A 28 18.77 15.46 -40.41
C GLY A 28 18.54 14.77 -41.76
N LYS A 29 19.54 14.04 -42.27
CA LYS A 29 19.45 13.36 -43.57
C LYS A 29 18.48 12.18 -43.50
N THR A 30 17.33 12.33 -44.16
CA THR A 30 16.21 11.38 -44.17
C THR A 30 16.59 9.94 -44.55
N LYS A 31 17.55 9.76 -45.47
CA LYS A 31 18.03 8.43 -45.87
C LYS A 31 18.55 7.59 -44.70
N TYR A 32 19.14 8.21 -43.68
CA TYR A 32 19.63 7.49 -42.50
C TYR A 32 18.50 7.19 -41.51
N THR A 33 17.51 8.07 -41.39
CA THR A 33 16.27 7.81 -40.65
C THR A 33 15.51 6.63 -41.26
N GLU A 34 15.36 6.60 -42.59
CA GLU A 34 14.76 5.49 -43.33
C GLU A 34 15.54 4.18 -43.13
N MET A 35 16.87 4.25 -43.16
CA MET A 35 17.72 3.08 -42.88
C MET A 35 17.48 2.56 -41.47
N LEU A 36 17.45 3.44 -40.45
CA LEU A 36 17.22 3.06 -39.06
C LEU A 36 15.84 2.42 -38.87
N LEU A 37 14.78 3.04 -39.40
CA LEU A 37 13.42 2.48 -39.35
C LEU A 37 13.33 1.10 -40.03
N ARG A 38 14.08 0.89 -41.11
CA ARG A 38 14.16 -0.41 -41.78
C ARG A 38 14.89 -1.44 -40.93
N LEU A 39 16.04 -1.08 -40.35
CA LEU A 39 16.81 -1.95 -39.47
C LEU A 39 15.99 -2.36 -38.24
N MET A 40 15.23 -1.44 -37.66
CA MET A 40 14.32 -1.74 -36.55
C MET A 40 13.31 -2.82 -36.94
N LYS A 41 12.64 -2.69 -38.09
CA LYS A 41 11.67 -3.70 -38.56
C LYS A 41 12.31 -5.06 -38.86
N SER A 42 13.59 -5.07 -39.22
CA SER A 42 14.34 -6.30 -39.52
C SER A 42 14.98 -6.93 -38.28
N THR A 43 14.74 -6.41 -37.08
CA THR A 43 15.30 -6.98 -35.85
C THR A 43 14.81 -8.43 -35.67
N PRO A 44 15.71 -9.40 -35.39
CA PRO A 44 15.31 -10.78 -35.17
C PRO A 44 14.28 -10.92 -34.05
N ASN A 45 13.36 -11.87 -34.21
CA ASN A 45 12.35 -12.25 -33.21
C ASN A 45 11.26 -11.20 -32.89
N ILE A 46 11.14 -10.10 -33.66
CA ILE A 46 10.06 -9.12 -33.47
C ILE A 46 8.68 -9.77 -33.48
N ASP A 47 8.37 -10.60 -34.48
CA ASP A 47 7.05 -11.21 -34.63
C ASP A 47 6.67 -12.07 -33.43
N GLN A 48 7.65 -12.79 -32.88
CA GLN A 48 7.46 -13.63 -31.70
C GLN A 48 7.24 -12.76 -30.46
N HIS A 49 8.05 -11.71 -30.29
CA HIS A 49 7.90 -10.78 -29.17
C HIS A 49 6.56 -10.04 -29.21
N VAL A 50 6.10 -9.63 -30.38
CA VAL A 50 4.77 -9.01 -30.58
C VAL A 50 3.65 -9.96 -30.14
N LYS A 51 3.72 -11.25 -30.50
CA LYS A 51 2.75 -12.24 -30.05
C LYS A 51 2.73 -12.41 -28.54
N GLU A 52 3.91 -12.41 -27.91
CA GLU A 52 4.05 -12.48 -26.45
C GLU A 52 3.45 -11.25 -25.78
N ILE A 53 3.73 -10.05 -26.28
CA ILE A 53 3.15 -8.79 -25.79
C ILE A 53 1.62 -8.82 -25.91
N LYS A 54 1.08 -9.21 -27.07
CA LYS A 54 -0.37 -9.30 -27.27
C LYS A 54 -1.01 -10.25 -26.26
N THR A 55 -0.39 -11.40 -26.03
CA THR A 55 -0.87 -12.40 -25.07
C THR A 55 -0.83 -11.84 -23.64
N HIS A 56 0.26 -11.19 -23.26
CA HIS A 56 0.42 -10.58 -21.95
C HIS A 56 -0.64 -9.48 -21.69
N LEU A 57 -0.79 -8.53 -22.62
CA LEU A 57 -1.78 -7.45 -22.51
C LEU A 57 -3.23 -7.97 -22.48
N THR A 58 -3.51 -9.05 -23.21
CA THR A 58 -4.85 -9.67 -23.20
C THR A 58 -5.12 -10.36 -21.87
N ASN A 59 -4.17 -11.14 -21.35
CA ASN A 59 -4.38 -11.94 -20.15
C ASN A 59 -4.36 -11.09 -18.87
N GLU A 60 -3.44 -10.12 -18.79
CA GLU A 60 -3.23 -9.35 -17.56
C GLU A 60 -4.11 -8.10 -17.49
N LEU A 61 -4.39 -7.45 -18.62
CA LEU A 61 -5.14 -6.20 -18.68
C LEU A 61 -6.47 -6.33 -19.43
N ASN A 62 -6.92 -7.54 -19.75
CA ASN A 62 -8.19 -7.81 -20.43
C ASN A 62 -8.42 -6.96 -21.70
N ILE A 63 -7.33 -6.58 -22.40
CA ILE A 63 -7.39 -5.80 -23.63
C ILE A 63 -7.79 -6.75 -24.77
N LYS A 64 -8.76 -6.33 -25.59
CA LYS A 64 -9.23 -7.16 -26.70
C LYS A 64 -8.12 -7.34 -27.73
N LYS A 65 -7.86 -8.61 -28.07
CA LYS A 65 -6.90 -8.95 -29.13
C LYS A 65 -7.21 -8.28 -30.47
N SER A 66 -8.49 -8.10 -30.81
CA SER A 66 -8.92 -7.39 -32.03
C SER A 66 -8.38 -5.96 -32.10
N ASP A 67 -8.30 -5.28 -30.96
CA ASP A 67 -7.87 -3.89 -30.90
C ASP A 67 -6.34 -3.82 -31.01
N LEU A 68 -5.64 -4.78 -30.41
CA LEU A 68 -4.17 -4.92 -30.51
C LEU A 68 -3.71 -5.29 -31.92
N ASP A 69 -4.54 -6.00 -32.70
CA ASP A 69 -4.24 -6.37 -34.08
C ASP A 69 -4.31 -5.17 -35.05
N LEU A 70 -4.93 -4.06 -34.66
CA LEU A 70 -4.96 -2.82 -35.44
C LEU A 70 -3.69 -1.97 -35.25
N ILE A 71 -2.88 -2.26 -34.25
CA ILE A 71 -1.69 -1.49 -33.88
C ILE A 71 -0.47 -2.04 -34.63
N PRO A 72 0.32 -1.20 -35.33
CA PRO A 72 1.58 -1.62 -35.94
C PRO A 72 2.58 -2.16 -34.90
N ASP A 73 3.30 -3.23 -35.26
CA ASP A 73 4.18 -3.99 -34.35
C ASP A 73 5.15 -3.12 -33.55
N ILE A 74 5.87 -2.21 -34.20
CA ILE A 74 6.82 -1.31 -33.53
C ILE A 74 6.11 -0.37 -32.55
N GLN A 75 4.92 0.13 -32.91
CA GLN A 75 4.14 0.99 -32.01
C GLN A 75 3.63 0.20 -30.81
N LEU A 76 3.23 -1.06 -31.01
CA LEU A 76 2.80 -1.93 -29.92
C LEU A 76 3.94 -2.24 -28.95
N ILE A 77 5.16 -2.49 -29.46
CA ILE A 77 6.34 -2.69 -28.63
C ILE A 77 6.64 -1.45 -27.80
N LEU A 78 6.59 -0.25 -28.42
CA LEU A 78 6.83 1.00 -27.71
C LEU A 78 5.75 1.29 -26.67
N PHE A 79 4.48 1.05 -26.99
CA PHE A 79 3.38 1.15 -26.05
C PHE A 79 3.59 0.22 -24.85
N PHE A 80 3.92 -1.05 -25.10
CA PHE A 80 4.20 -2.02 -24.04
C PHE A 80 5.35 -1.56 -23.14
N LYS A 81 6.46 -1.07 -23.73
CA LYS A 81 7.58 -0.52 -22.96
C LYS A 81 7.22 0.73 -22.15
N MET A 82 6.36 1.60 -22.67
CA MET A 82 5.86 2.74 -21.89
C MET A 82 5.01 2.27 -20.72
N VAL A 83 4.10 1.32 -20.95
CA VAL A 83 3.24 0.78 -19.89
C VAL A 83 4.07 0.12 -18.79
N ASP A 84 5.00 -0.76 -19.17
CA ASP A 84 5.86 -1.53 -18.26
C ASP A 84 6.79 -0.63 -17.43
N ASN A 85 7.27 0.48 -18.01
CA ASN A 85 8.17 1.39 -17.31
C ASN A 85 7.48 2.50 -16.50
N LEU A 86 6.26 2.91 -16.88
CA LEU A 86 5.57 4.04 -16.25
C LEU A 86 4.54 3.63 -15.19
N PHE A 87 4.01 2.42 -15.27
CA PHE A 87 2.89 2.00 -14.43
C PHE A 87 3.15 0.64 -13.78
N ASN A 88 2.69 0.49 -12.54
CA ASN A 88 2.56 -0.82 -11.93
C ASN A 88 1.32 -1.54 -12.50
N LEU A 89 1.44 -2.84 -12.76
CA LEU A 89 0.34 -3.64 -13.28
C LEU A 89 -0.88 -3.63 -12.33
N SER A 90 -0.65 -3.60 -11.02
CA SER A 90 -1.69 -3.49 -9.99
C SER A 90 -2.53 -2.21 -10.11
N ASP A 91 -1.88 -1.11 -10.45
CA ASP A 91 -2.51 0.22 -10.48
C ASP A 91 -3.42 0.31 -11.70
N LEU A 92 -2.97 -0.23 -12.84
CA LEU A 92 -3.77 -0.35 -14.06
C LEU A 92 -4.98 -1.28 -13.87
N LYS A 93 -4.81 -2.42 -13.20
CA LYS A 93 -5.92 -3.31 -12.85
C LYS A 93 -6.93 -2.61 -11.94
N SER A 94 -6.45 -1.85 -10.95
CA SER A 94 -7.30 -1.07 -10.05
C SER A 94 -8.05 0.03 -10.80
N PHE A 95 -7.41 0.69 -11.76
CA PHE A 95 -8.06 1.67 -12.64
C PHE A 95 -9.17 1.05 -13.50
N GLN A 96 -8.93 -0.12 -14.10
CA GLN A 96 -9.98 -0.82 -14.87
C GLN A 96 -11.19 -1.17 -13.99
N LYS A 97 -10.92 -1.66 -12.78
CA LYS A 97 -11.97 -1.97 -11.80
C LYS A 97 -12.72 -0.74 -11.34
N PHE A 98 -12.02 0.39 -11.16
CA PHE A 98 -12.65 1.68 -10.87
C PHE A 98 -13.62 2.09 -11.97
N CYS A 99 -13.22 2.02 -13.25
CA CYS A 99 -14.09 2.33 -14.38
C CYS A 99 -15.35 1.46 -14.35
N GLU A 100 -15.22 0.15 -14.16
CA GLU A 100 -16.36 -0.76 -14.05
C GLU A 100 -17.28 -0.40 -12.89
N TYR A 101 -16.72 -0.15 -11.70
CA TYR A 101 -17.49 0.15 -10.49
C TYR A 101 -18.20 1.50 -10.57
N ASN A 102 -17.57 2.50 -11.21
CA ASN A 102 -18.18 3.81 -11.39
C ASN A 102 -19.37 3.73 -12.35
N GLU A 103 -19.24 3.02 -13.48
CA GLU A 103 -20.34 2.77 -14.43
C GLU A 103 -21.50 2.01 -13.78
N ARG A 104 -21.21 1.13 -12.82
CA ARG A 104 -22.21 0.40 -12.02
C ARG A 104 -22.82 1.23 -10.88
N GLY A 105 -22.37 2.45 -10.65
CA GLY A 105 -22.82 3.32 -9.56
C GLY A 105 -22.40 2.85 -8.16
N LEU A 106 -21.31 2.07 -8.05
CA LEU A 106 -20.79 1.55 -6.78
C LEU A 106 -19.79 2.49 -6.11
N ILE A 107 -19.22 3.42 -6.87
CA ILE A 107 -18.33 4.46 -6.35
C ILE A 107 -19.18 5.63 -5.85
N LYS A 108 -18.97 6.05 -4.60
CA LYS A 108 -19.72 7.16 -3.99
C LYS A 108 -19.50 8.50 -4.70
N GLU A 109 -18.25 8.78 -5.06
CA GLU A 109 -17.85 9.99 -5.77
C GLU A 109 -17.71 9.66 -7.26
N ASN A 110 -18.73 10.01 -8.04
CA ASN A 110 -18.80 9.69 -9.46
C ASN A 110 -18.03 10.68 -10.35
N ASP A 111 -17.66 11.84 -9.82
CA ASP A 111 -16.91 12.86 -10.55
C ASP A 111 -15.44 12.45 -10.68
N VAL A 112 -15.11 11.90 -11.84
CA VAL A 112 -13.75 11.44 -12.18
C VAL A 112 -12.71 12.57 -12.14
N SER A 113 -13.11 13.84 -12.18
CA SER A 113 -12.18 14.98 -12.15
C SER A 113 -11.60 15.27 -10.77
N LYS A 114 -12.18 14.69 -9.70
CA LYS A 114 -11.70 14.86 -8.32
C LYS A 114 -10.54 13.94 -7.95
N TYR A 115 -10.25 12.94 -8.78
CA TYR A 115 -9.17 11.99 -8.54
C TYR A 115 -7.86 12.51 -9.13
N SER A 116 -6.87 12.78 -8.27
CA SER A 116 -5.57 13.34 -8.68
C SER A 116 -4.45 12.31 -8.82
N ASP A 117 -4.60 11.14 -8.21
CA ASP A 117 -3.56 10.11 -8.14
C ASP A 117 -4.17 8.70 -8.06
N PHE A 118 -3.33 7.68 -8.26
CA PHE A 118 -3.75 6.27 -8.19
C PHE A 118 -4.16 5.84 -6.79
N GLU A 119 -3.61 6.44 -5.73
CA GLU A 119 -3.93 6.07 -4.35
C GLU A 119 -5.41 6.35 -4.06
N GLN A 120 -5.93 7.50 -4.49
CA GLN A 120 -7.35 7.83 -4.37
C GLN A 120 -8.25 6.85 -5.15
N ILE A 121 -7.83 6.42 -6.35
CA ILE A 121 -8.55 5.44 -7.17
C ILE A 121 -8.59 4.08 -6.49
N ILE A 122 -7.43 3.59 -6.06
CA ILE A 122 -7.28 2.30 -5.37
C ILE A 122 -8.11 2.29 -4.08
N ASN A 123 -8.10 3.40 -3.33
CA ASN A 123 -8.91 3.52 -2.13
C ASN A 123 -10.42 3.55 -2.42
N ALA A 124 -10.86 4.23 -3.49
CA ALA A 124 -12.26 4.24 -3.89
C ALA A 124 -12.76 2.84 -4.28
N VAL A 125 -11.96 2.09 -5.03
CA VAL A 125 -12.25 0.69 -5.39
C VAL A 125 -12.31 -0.20 -4.15
N SER A 126 -11.35 -0.05 -3.22
CA SER A 126 -11.34 -0.79 -1.95
C SER A 126 -12.60 -0.55 -1.14
N ASN A 127 -13.07 0.70 -1.04
CA ASN A 127 -14.32 1.00 -0.33
C ASN A 127 -15.55 0.39 -0.99
N ALA A 128 -15.61 0.39 -2.33
CA ALA A 128 -16.70 -0.27 -3.04
C ALA A 128 -16.68 -1.79 -2.83
N ASP A 129 -15.51 -2.42 -2.85
CA ASP A 129 -15.36 -3.84 -2.52
C ASP A 129 -15.85 -4.15 -1.09
N LEU A 130 -15.50 -3.30 -0.12
CA LEU A 130 -15.96 -3.43 1.25
C LEU A 130 -17.49 -3.38 1.37
N VAL A 131 -18.13 -2.45 0.67
CA VAL A 131 -19.60 -2.33 0.67
C VAL A 131 -20.25 -3.56 0.05
N LEU A 132 -19.69 -4.09 -1.04
CA LEU A 132 -20.21 -5.32 -1.68
C LEU A 132 -20.10 -6.55 -0.77
N GLU A 133 -18.98 -6.67 -0.05
CA GLU A 133 -18.67 -7.85 0.77
C GLU A 133 -19.09 -7.71 2.24
N ALA A 134 -19.59 -6.54 2.67
CA ALA A 134 -20.00 -6.29 4.05
C ALA A 134 -20.97 -7.37 4.56
N LYS A 135 -21.93 -7.81 3.74
CA LYS A 135 -22.90 -8.86 4.10
C LYS A 135 -22.25 -10.23 4.34
N SER A 136 -21.19 -10.57 3.60
CA SER A 136 -20.45 -11.83 3.83
C SER A 136 -19.50 -11.76 5.02
N LEU A 137 -19.00 -10.56 5.34
CA LEU A 137 -18.02 -10.34 6.39
C LEU A 137 -18.64 -9.93 7.73
N GLU A 138 -19.95 -9.65 7.80
CA GLU A 138 -20.63 -9.18 9.01
C GLU A 138 -20.41 -10.10 10.22
N LYS A 139 -20.31 -11.42 10.00
CA LYS A 139 -20.03 -12.41 11.06
C LYS A 139 -18.54 -12.50 11.45
N GLN A 140 -17.68 -11.96 10.62
CA GLN A 140 -16.22 -11.97 10.74
C GLN A 140 -15.66 -10.63 11.27
N VAL A 141 -16.53 -9.67 11.56
CA VAL A 141 -16.18 -8.38 12.18
C VAL A 141 -17.04 -8.12 13.40
N ASN A 142 -16.49 -7.40 14.37
CA ASN A 142 -17.27 -6.82 15.46
C ASN A 142 -17.30 -5.30 15.24
N ILE A 143 -18.44 -4.78 14.77
CA ILE A 143 -18.64 -3.34 14.52
C ILE A 143 -18.88 -2.65 15.85
N LEU A 144 -18.05 -1.65 16.16
CA LEU A 144 -18.15 -0.85 17.38
C LEU A 144 -18.94 0.44 17.12
N PHE A 145 -18.78 1.02 15.93
CA PHE A 145 -19.48 2.23 15.50
C PHE A 145 -19.54 2.28 13.97
N ASP A 146 -20.69 2.68 13.44
CA ASP A 146 -20.90 2.79 11.99
C ASP A 146 -21.84 3.97 11.68
N ASN A 147 -21.35 4.97 10.95
CA ASN A 147 -22.16 6.06 10.41
C ASN A 147 -21.72 6.40 8.97
N ASP A 148 -22.21 7.51 8.42
CA ASP A 148 -21.90 7.91 7.04
C ASP A 148 -20.42 8.27 6.82
N GLU A 149 -19.70 8.61 7.89
CA GLU A 149 -18.33 9.12 7.82
C GLU A 149 -17.29 8.16 8.38
N TRP A 150 -17.57 7.47 9.47
CA TRP A 150 -16.64 6.64 10.20
C TRP A 150 -17.19 5.22 10.35
N LEU A 151 -16.31 4.25 10.13
CA LEU A 151 -16.51 2.85 10.45
C LEU A 151 -15.42 2.42 11.43
N ILE A 152 -15.81 2.10 12.64
CA ILE A 152 -14.93 1.59 13.71
C ILE A 152 -15.29 0.14 13.96
N LEU A 153 -14.34 -0.77 13.73
CA LEU A 153 -14.58 -2.20 13.88
C LEU A 153 -13.36 -2.95 14.38
N ARG A 154 -13.60 -4.18 14.83
CA ARG A 154 -12.55 -5.14 15.18
C ARG A 154 -12.57 -6.26 14.13
N PRO A 155 -11.51 -6.43 13.33
CA PRO A 155 -11.40 -7.58 12.45
C PRO A 155 -11.25 -8.84 13.30
N LEU A 156 -12.10 -9.84 13.09
CA LEU A 156 -12.05 -11.08 13.84
C LEU A 156 -11.29 -12.16 13.09
N THR A 157 -11.35 -12.14 11.76
CA THR A 157 -10.65 -13.09 10.88
C THR A 157 -9.56 -12.44 10.04
N TYR A 158 -8.60 -13.24 9.57
CA TYR A 158 -7.58 -12.76 8.62
C TYR A 158 -8.20 -12.20 7.33
N GLU A 159 -9.25 -12.82 6.80
CA GLU A 159 -9.96 -12.34 5.60
C GLU A 159 -10.59 -10.96 5.84
N SER A 160 -11.26 -10.77 6.99
CA SER A 160 -11.81 -9.47 7.37
C SER A 160 -10.70 -8.42 7.53
N SER A 161 -9.57 -8.81 8.12
CA SER A 161 -8.40 -7.94 8.26
C SER A 161 -7.88 -7.47 6.90
N LYS A 162 -7.66 -8.39 5.96
CA LYS A 162 -7.15 -8.10 4.62
C LYS A 162 -8.08 -7.15 3.86
N LYS A 163 -9.39 -7.32 4.02
CA LYS A 163 -10.39 -6.50 3.35
C LYS A 163 -10.46 -5.10 3.95
N TYR A 164 -10.70 -4.99 5.26
CA TYR A 164 -10.87 -3.68 5.91
C TYR A 164 -9.55 -2.90 6.04
N GLY A 165 -8.43 -3.61 6.20
CA GLY A 165 -7.07 -3.06 6.22
C GLY A 165 -6.45 -2.85 4.83
N ALA A 166 -7.17 -3.11 3.74
CA ALA A 166 -6.65 -2.91 2.38
C ALA A 166 -6.07 -1.50 2.21
N ASN A 167 -4.97 -1.39 1.43
CA ASN A 167 -4.22 -0.15 1.18
C ASN A 167 -3.55 0.45 2.42
N THR A 168 -3.21 -0.38 3.41
CA THR A 168 -2.40 0.03 4.56
C THR A 168 -1.16 -0.85 4.66
N LYS A 169 0.00 -0.27 5.00
CA LYS A 169 1.26 -1.03 5.10
C LYS A 169 1.22 -2.09 6.21
N TRP A 170 0.50 -1.84 7.29
CA TRP A 170 0.32 -2.79 8.38
C TRP A 170 -0.59 -3.98 8.01
N CYS A 171 -1.23 -3.94 6.83
CA CYS A 171 -1.97 -5.07 6.27
C CYS A 171 -1.35 -5.63 4.98
N THR A 172 -0.62 -4.83 4.19
CA THR A 172 -0.06 -5.22 2.88
C THR A 172 1.33 -5.85 2.94
N LYS A 173 2.15 -5.59 3.98
CA LYS A 173 3.43 -6.32 4.17
C LYS A 173 3.25 -7.83 4.42
N LEU A 174 2.01 -8.31 4.45
CA LEU A 174 1.60 -9.56 5.09
C LEU A 174 0.63 -10.38 4.25
N GLU A 175 0.43 -10.07 2.97
CA GLU A 175 -0.60 -10.72 2.15
C GLU A 175 -0.54 -12.26 2.17
N ASP A 176 0.64 -12.82 2.42
CA ASP A 176 0.91 -14.26 2.48
C ASP A 176 1.26 -14.79 3.89
N THR A 177 1.31 -13.95 4.93
CA THR A 177 1.69 -14.37 6.30
C THR A 177 0.64 -14.01 7.34
N PRO A 178 -0.33 -14.91 7.61
CA PRO A 178 -1.36 -14.65 8.60
C PRO A 178 -0.83 -14.53 10.03
N ASP A 179 0.38 -15.03 10.31
CA ASP A 179 0.94 -15.10 11.67
C ASP A 179 1.07 -13.73 12.35
N TYR A 180 1.32 -12.67 11.59
CA TYR A 180 1.38 -11.32 12.15
C TYR A 180 0.01 -10.87 12.66
N PHE A 181 -1.03 -10.97 11.82
CA PHE A 181 -2.41 -10.69 12.24
C PHE A 181 -2.81 -11.52 13.47
N MET A 182 -2.45 -12.79 13.48
CA MET A 182 -2.73 -13.70 14.60
C MET A 182 -2.04 -13.23 15.88
N LYS A 183 -0.79 -12.77 15.83
CA LYS A 183 -0.08 -12.26 17.02
C LYS A 183 -0.85 -11.14 17.72
N TYR A 184 -1.36 -10.15 16.99
CA TYR A 184 -2.09 -9.03 17.59
C TYR A 184 -3.49 -9.45 18.05
N THR A 185 -4.21 -10.24 17.26
CA THR A 185 -5.60 -10.63 17.59
C THR A 185 -5.71 -11.67 18.70
N HIS A 186 -4.64 -12.42 18.97
CA HIS A 186 -4.53 -13.32 20.12
C HIS A 186 -4.25 -12.61 21.44
N ARG A 187 -3.39 -11.58 21.40
CA ARG A 187 -2.85 -10.95 22.62
C ARG A 187 -3.64 -9.71 23.06
N GLY A 188 -4.46 -9.13 22.19
CA GLY A 188 -5.02 -7.82 22.46
C GLY A 188 -6.24 -7.42 21.64
N VAL A 189 -6.62 -6.17 21.85
CA VAL A 189 -7.72 -5.48 21.17
C VAL A 189 -7.14 -4.74 19.96
N LEU A 190 -7.45 -5.23 18.76
CA LEU A 190 -7.10 -4.57 17.50
C LEU A 190 -8.36 -3.93 16.92
N ILE A 191 -8.30 -2.62 16.65
CA ILE A 191 -9.42 -1.82 16.13
C ILE A 191 -8.97 -1.10 14.86
N TYR A 192 -9.78 -1.19 13.82
CA TYR A 192 -9.61 -0.41 12.58
C TYR A 192 -10.61 0.74 12.58
N CYS A 193 -10.09 1.92 12.24
CA CYS A 193 -10.84 3.15 12.12
C CYS A 193 -10.75 3.60 10.66
N ILE A 194 -11.89 3.66 9.98
CA ILE A 194 -11.95 3.94 8.54
C ILE A 194 -12.82 5.17 8.33
N ASN A 195 -12.24 6.23 7.77
CA ASN A 195 -13.00 7.37 7.30
C ASN A 195 -13.53 7.08 5.89
N LYS A 196 -14.84 6.95 5.75
CA LYS A 196 -15.56 6.64 4.50
C LYS A 196 -15.64 7.82 3.53
N LYS A 197 -15.37 9.04 3.97
CA LYS A 197 -15.43 10.27 3.16
C LYS A 197 -14.04 10.67 2.66
N GLU A 198 -13.11 10.85 3.59
CA GLU A 198 -11.72 11.28 3.32
C GLU A 198 -10.80 10.11 2.96
N ASN A 199 -11.32 8.88 3.08
CA ASN A 199 -10.65 7.67 2.61
C ASN A 199 -9.30 7.37 3.30
N PHE A 200 -9.19 7.83 4.54
CA PHE A 200 -8.04 7.64 5.42
C PHE A 200 -8.34 6.58 6.49
N LYS A 201 -7.33 5.83 6.92
CA LYS A 201 -7.46 4.72 7.88
C LYS A 201 -6.42 4.83 9.01
N VAL A 202 -6.83 4.45 10.21
CA VAL A 202 -5.98 4.33 11.40
C VAL A 202 -6.22 2.99 12.05
N ALA A 203 -5.17 2.36 12.56
CA ALA A 203 -5.29 1.22 13.45
C ALA A 203 -4.97 1.62 14.89
N SER A 204 -5.72 1.06 15.83
CA SER A 204 -5.44 1.14 17.26
C SER A 204 -5.21 -0.27 17.79
N PHE A 205 -4.16 -0.44 18.59
CA PHE A 205 -3.86 -1.71 19.22
C PHE A 205 -3.63 -1.53 20.73
N TYR A 206 -4.28 -2.38 21.52
CA TYR A 206 -4.09 -2.46 22.96
C TYR A 206 -3.75 -3.89 23.39
N SER A 207 -2.61 -4.06 24.05
CA SER A 207 -2.18 -5.36 24.59
C SER A 207 -2.91 -5.68 25.88
N LEU A 208 -3.52 -6.87 25.95
CA LEU A 208 -4.10 -7.40 27.19
C LEU A 208 -3.07 -8.22 27.99
N ASP A 209 -1.89 -8.47 27.42
CA ASP A 209 -0.78 -9.11 28.13
C ASP A 209 -0.04 -8.07 28.97
N LYS A 210 -0.09 -8.24 30.30
CA LYS A 210 0.58 -7.37 31.26
C LYS A 210 2.11 -7.40 31.15
N ARG A 211 2.69 -8.41 30.50
CA ARG A 211 4.14 -8.53 30.29
C ARG A 211 4.63 -7.62 29.18
N GLU A 212 3.77 -7.33 28.20
CA GLU A 212 4.05 -6.47 27.06
C GLU A 212 2.96 -5.40 26.95
N PRO A 213 2.91 -4.44 27.90
CA PRO A 213 1.90 -3.40 27.88
C PRO A 213 2.10 -2.51 26.67
N GLU A 214 1.05 -2.36 25.87
CA GLU A 214 1.08 -1.55 24.65
C GLU A 214 -0.28 -0.89 24.47
N PHE A 215 -0.28 0.42 24.21
CA PHE A 215 -1.41 1.12 23.61
C PHE A 215 -0.84 2.02 22.51
N SER A 216 -1.13 1.70 21.26
CA SER A 216 -0.50 2.34 20.10
C SER A 216 -1.52 2.62 18.99
N PHE A 217 -1.27 3.71 18.26
CA PHE A 217 -2.00 4.10 17.06
C PHE A 217 -1.05 4.09 15.87
N TRP A 218 -1.56 3.71 14.69
CA TRP A 218 -0.78 3.52 13.48
C TRP A 218 -1.49 4.14 12.28
N ASP A 219 -0.76 4.90 11.47
CA ASP A 219 -1.26 5.47 10.21
C ASP A 219 -1.29 4.42 9.09
N GLN A 220 -1.80 4.79 7.90
CA GLN A 220 -1.82 3.90 6.72
C GLN A 220 -0.42 3.48 6.26
N LYS A 221 0.60 4.27 6.55
CA LYS A 221 1.99 4.04 6.17
C LYS A 221 2.76 3.22 7.21
N ASP A 222 2.07 2.66 8.21
CA ASP A 222 2.66 1.84 9.28
C ASP A 222 3.66 2.62 10.14
N ASN A 223 3.45 3.93 10.25
CA ASN A 223 4.13 4.77 11.24
C ASN A 223 3.28 4.82 12.50
N ARG A 224 3.94 4.69 13.65
CA ARG A 224 3.30 4.92 14.94
C ARG A 224 3.02 6.41 15.12
N ILE A 225 1.80 6.76 15.48
CA ILE A 225 1.33 8.13 15.67
C ILE A 225 0.73 8.33 17.07
N ASP A 226 0.59 9.57 17.51
CA ASP A 226 -0.19 9.87 18.71
C ASP A 226 -1.70 9.72 18.42
N SER A 227 -2.47 9.38 19.45
CA SER A 227 -3.94 9.34 19.40
C SER A 227 -4.56 10.68 18.96
N LEU A 228 -3.94 11.82 19.30
CA LEU A 228 -4.40 13.16 18.92
C LEU A 228 -4.14 13.46 17.44
N GLU A 229 -3.13 12.83 16.85
CA GLU A 229 -2.75 12.98 15.44
C GLU A 229 -3.54 12.04 14.52
N SER A 230 -4.36 11.15 15.09
CA SER A 230 -5.16 10.17 14.35
C SER A 230 -6.31 10.76 13.52
N GLY A 231 -6.59 12.06 13.63
CA GLY A 231 -7.74 12.69 12.97
C GLY A 231 -9.10 12.20 13.48
N LEU A 232 -9.14 11.35 14.52
CA LEU A 232 -10.37 10.81 15.07
C LEU A 232 -11.09 11.86 15.96
N PRO A 233 -12.41 12.04 15.78
CA PRO A 233 -13.24 12.79 16.72
C PRO A 233 -13.05 12.28 18.14
N SER A 234 -13.12 13.19 19.12
CA SER A 234 -12.94 12.84 20.55
C SER A 234 -13.86 11.72 21.00
N GLU A 235 -15.11 11.71 20.54
CA GLU A 235 -16.10 10.66 20.85
C GLU A 235 -15.64 9.26 20.40
N LEU A 236 -14.96 9.16 19.24
CA LEU A 236 -14.45 7.88 18.74
C LEU A 236 -13.20 7.44 19.49
N ARG A 237 -12.36 8.40 19.92
CA ARG A 237 -11.20 8.10 20.78
C ARG A 237 -11.63 7.62 22.15
N ASP A 238 -12.67 8.22 22.73
CA ASP A 238 -13.28 7.78 23.98
C ASP A 238 -13.90 6.39 23.85
N LEU A 239 -14.57 6.09 22.72
CA LEU A 239 -15.06 4.74 22.42
C LEU A 239 -13.92 3.73 22.37
N ILE A 240 -12.83 4.03 21.65
CA ILE A 240 -11.65 3.15 21.54
C ILE A 240 -11.04 2.89 22.92
N ALA A 241 -10.87 3.95 23.73
CA ALA A 241 -10.34 3.84 25.09
C ALA A 241 -11.26 2.98 25.95
N LYS A 242 -12.58 3.21 25.91
CA LYS A 242 -13.57 2.43 26.66
C LYS A 242 -13.55 0.95 26.31
N VAL A 243 -13.47 0.61 25.02
CA VAL A 243 -13.45 -0.79 24.55
C VAL A 243 -12.12 -1.47 24.88
N SER A 244 -11.01 -0.73 24.76
CA SER A 244 -9.66 -1.29 24.96
C SER A 244 -9.33 -1.47 26.45
N LEU A 245 -9.69 -0.49 27.28
CA LEU A 245 -9.38 -0.47 28.72
C LEU A 245 -10.45 -1.16 29.58
N ASP A 246 -11.46 -1.78 28.98
CA ASP A 246 -12.48 -2.52 29.73
C ASP A 246 -11.81 -3.67 30.52
N PRO A 247 -12.08 -3.82 31.84
CA PRO A 247 -11.54 -4.93 32.62
C PRO A 247 -11.88 -6.33 32.08
N HIS A 248 -12.95 -6.44 31.29
CA HIS A 248 -13.43 -7.65 30.64
C HIS A 248 -13.13 -7.65 29.13
N ALA A 249 -12.27 -6.76 28.65
CA ALA A 249 -11.84 -6.73 27.26
C ALA A 249 -11.26 -8.10 26.86
N LYS A 250 -11.77 -8.64 25.76
CA LYS A 250 -11.31 -9.89 25.17
C LYS A 250 -10.48 -9.60 23.93
N PRO A 251 -9.47 -10.42 23.60
CA PRO A 251 -8.80 -10.36 22.31
C PRO A 251 -9.77 -10.58 21.15
N ASN A 252 -9.45 -10.05 19.97
CA ASN A 252 -10.31 -10.15 18.79
C ASN A 252 -10.70 -11.61 18.50
N ARG A 253 -9.75 -12.54 18.56
CA ARG A 253 -10.00 -13.95 18.23
C ARG A 253 -11.01 -14.62 19.17
N LEU A 254 -11.14 -14.15 20.42
CA LEU A 254 -12.10 -14.72 21.37
C LEU A 254 -13.56 -14.33 21.07
N LEU A 255 -13.79 -13.33 20.22
CA LEU A 255 -15.13 -12.88 19.84
C LEU A 255 -15.76 -13.76 18.74
N LEU A 256 -14.98 -14.60 18.06
CA LEU A 256 -15.49 -15.53 17.06
C LEU A 256 -16.30 -16.67 17.70
N SER A 257 -17.40 -17.04 17.04
CA SER A 257 -18.13 -18.27 17.35
C SER A 257 -17.29 -19.51 17.03
N MET A 258 -17.62 -20.65 17.64
CA MET A 258 -16.85 -21.90 17.40
C MET A 258 -16.90 -22.35 15.94
N ASP A 259 -18.05 -22.17 15.27
CA ASP A 259 -18.20 -22.50 13.86
C ASP A 259 -17.32 -21.61 12.97
N GLU A 260 -17.27 -20.30 13.25
CA GLU A 260 -16.44 -19.35 12.51
C GLU A 260 -14.95 -19.58 12.77
N LYS A 261 -14.55 -19.91 14.01
CA LYS A 261 -13.17 -20.32 14.32
C LYS A 261 -12.74 -21.53 13.50
N THR A 262 -13.61 -22.53 13.38
CA THR A 262 -13.32 -23.74 12.59
C THR A 262 -13.15 -23.43 11.10
N LYS A 263 -13.97 -22.53 10.56
CA LYS A 263 -13.83 -22.07 9.16
C LYS A 263 -12.54 -21.29 8.95
N GLU A 264 -12.22 -20.39 9.87
CA GLU A 264 -10.99 -19.60 9.81
C GLU A 264 -9.76 -20.50 9.89
N GLU A 265 -9.72 -21.48 10.82
CA GLU A 265 -8.62 -22.44 10.95
C GLU A 265 -8.39 -23.21 9.64
N LYS A 266 -9.47 -23.61 8.94
CA LYS A 266 -9.41 -24.23 7.61
C LYS A 266 -8.95 -23.25 6.53
N SER A 267 -9.28 -21.96 6.63
CA SER A 267 -8.79 -20.96 5.68
C SER A 267 -7.28 -20.72 5.89
N LEU A 268 -6.86 -20.54 7.14
CA LEU A 268 -5.47 -20.35 7.56
C LEU A 268 -4.56 -21.53 7.22
N SER A 269 -5.06 -22.76 7.30
CA SER A 269 -4.26 -23.95 6.94
C SER A 269 -3.88 -23.98 5.47
N ARG A 270 -4.68 -23.39 4.57
CA ARG A 270 -4.34 -23.25 3.14
C ARG A 270 -3.12 -22.35 2.95
N TYR A 271 -3.08 -21.21 3.64
CA TYR A 271 -1.91 -20.31 3.61
C TYR A 271 -0.63 -20.98 4.15
N ARG A 272 -0.75 -21.85 5.17
CA ARG A 272 0.40 -22.64 5.68
C ARG A 272 0.87 -23.72 4.70
N LEU A 273 -0.01 -24.28 3.88
CA LEU A 273 0.35 -25.25 2.85
C LEU A 273 1.04 -24.58 1.67
N ASP A 274 0.53 -23.43 1.23
CA ASP A 274 1.13 -22.64 0.15
C ASP A 274 2.54 -22.15 0.50
N PHE A 275 2.75 -21.68 1.74
CA PHE A 275 4.08 -21.30 2.23
C PHE A 275 5.09 -22.46 2.22
N ASN A 276 4.66 -23.67 2.60
CA ASN A 276 5.53 -24.87 2.54
C ASN A 276 5.81 -25.32 1.10
N ALA A 277 4.88 -25.12 0.16
CA ALA A 277 5.12 -25.41 -1.27
C ALA A 277 6.18 -24.46 -1.87
N TYR A 278 6.27 -23.22 -1.37
CA TYR A 278 7.32 -22.27 -1.72
C TYR A 278 8.69 -22.55 -1.05
N GLN A 279 8.71 -23.35 0.03
CA GLN A 279 9.95 -23.76 0.72
C GLN A 279 10.57 -25.06 0.19
N ILE A 280 9.93 -25.75 -0.75
CA ILE A 280 10.64 -26.77 -1.54
C ILE A 280 11.76 -26.01 -2.26
N PRO A 281 13.05 -26.39 -2.09
CA PRO A 281 14.13 -25.70 -2.78
C PRO A 281 13.86 -25.83 -4.28
N GLN A 282 13.38 -24.73 -4.85
CA GLN A 282 13.50 -24.46 -6.28
C GLN A 282 15.00 -24.50 -6.51
N THR A 283 15.51 -25.63 -7.00
CA THR A 283 16.81 -25.66 -7.64
C THR A 283 16.87 -24.44 -8.54
N SER A 284 17.81 -23.55 -8.25
CA SER A 284 18.01 -22.28 -8.91
C SER A 284 17.91 -22.42 -10.42
N THR A 285 16.73 -22.12 -10.97
CA THR A 285 16.53 -21.89 -12.41
C THR A 285 16.59 -20.41 -12.73
N THR A 286 17.22 -19.63 -11.84
CA THR A 286 17.85 -18.35 -12.13
C THR A 286 19.19 -18.53 -12.86
N GLU A 287 19.30 -19.54 -13.73
CA GLU A 287 20.02 -19.30 -14.99
C GLU A 287 19.13 -18.37 -15.81
N SER A 288 19.36 -17.09 -15.55
CA SER A 288 18.85 -15.93 -16.27
C SER A 288 18.48 -16.25 -17.72
N ARG A 289 17.28 -15.87 -18.14
CA ARG A 289 16.89 -15.87 -19.58
C ARG A 289 17.84 -15.03 -20.44
N ILE A 290 18.74 -14.24 -19.84
CA ILE A 290 19.84 -13.54 -20.49
C ILE A 290 20.99 -14.51 -20.85
N SER A 291 21.29 -15.56 -20.07
CA SER A 291 22.38 -16.50 -20.37
C SER A 291 22.12 -17.39 -21.59
N ARG A 292 20.84 -17.65 -21.92
CA ARG A 292 20.47 -18.42 -23.12
C ARG A 292 20.60 -17.62 -24.42
N ILE A 293 20.58 -16.29 -24.35
CA ILE A 293 20.81 -15.42 -25.50
C ILE A 293 22.32 -15.23 -25.72
N SER A 294 23.10 -15.17 -24.64
CA SER A 294 24.57 -15.10 -24.71
C SER A 294 25.21 -16.37 -25.29
N GLN A 295 24.57 -17.53 -25.18
CA GLN A 295 25.06 -18.79 -25.76
C GLN A 295 24.67 -18.99 -27.24
N ALA A 296 23.82 -18.11 -27.80
CA ALA A 296 23.38 -18.16 -29.19
C ALA A 296 24.08 -17.16 -30.11
N LEU A 297 24.88 -16.24 -29.54
CA LEU A 297 25.69 -15.26 -30.28
C LEU A 297 27.16 -15.57 -30.00
N GLY A 298 27.81 -16.21 -30.98
CA GLY A 298 29.20 -16.62 -30.88
C GLY A 298 30.16 -15.47 -30.57
N ASP A 299 31.27 -15.85 -29.94
CA ASP A 299 32.39 -15.02 -29.52
C ASP A 299 32.68 -13.84 -30.47
N GLY A 300 32.56 -12.62 -29.94
CA GLY A 300 32.88 -11.39 -30.66
C GLY A 300 32.72 -10.15 -29.78
N ASP A 301 33.80 -9.82 -29.05
CA ASP A 301 34.16 -8.50 -28.48
C ASP A 301 33.03 -7.60 -27.95
N VAL A 302 32.71 -7.75 -26.66
CA VAL A 302 31.97 -6.74 -25.90
C VAL A 302 32.95 -5.75 -25.28
N TYR A 303 33.03 -4.55 -25.87
CA TYR A 303 33.62 -3.40 -25.21
C TYR A 303 32.78 -2.99 -23.99
N ASN A 304 33.50 -2.99 -22.87
CA ASN A 304 33.14 -2.54 -21.54
C ASN A 304 32.47 -1.15 -21.55
N THR A 305 31.24 -1.06 -21.02
CA THR A 305 30.68 0.20 -20.52
C THR A 305 30.02 -0.04 -19.16
N ASN A 306 30.87 -0.14 -18.13
CA ASN A 306 30.47 0.14 -16.75
C ASN A 306 30.10 1.63 -16.63
N ILE A 307 28.82 1.92 -16.41
CA ILE A 307 28.37 3.18 -15.78
C ILE A 307 27.43 2.81 -14.63
N LEU A 308 28.04 2.77 -13.44
CA LEU A 308 27.54 3.16 -12.11
C LEU A 308 26.04 2.95 -11.82
N PHE A 309 25.72 1.84 -11.16
CA PHE A 309 24.69 1.80 -10.12
C PHE A 309 25.40 1.55 -8.79
N ASN A 310 25.28 2.51 -7.86
CA ASN A 310 25.67 2.35 -6.47
C ASN A 310 24.60 1.49 -5.79
N ASP A 311 24.93 0.23 -5.51
CA ASP A 311 24.18 -0.62 -4.59
C ASP A 311 24.73 -0.45 -3.17
N ASP A 312 24.11 0.44 -2.39
CA ASP A 312 24.21 0.41 -0.92
C ASP A 312 22.87 -0.07 -0.35
N GLN A 313 22.72 -1.39 -0.22
CA GLN A 313 21.79 -2.05 0.70
C GLN A 313 22.51 -3.25 1.34
N PRO A 314 22.71 -3.29 2.67
CA PRO A 314 23.28 -4.44 3.34
C PRO A 314 22.25 -5.58 3.46
N SER A 315 22.72 -6.78 3.14
CA SER A 315 21.99 -8.05 3.11
C SER A 315 21.57 -8.55 4.49
N LEU A 316 20.39 -9.19 4.54
CA LEU A 316 19.85 -9.92 5.69
C LEU A 316 20.44 -11.34 5.76
N GLN A 317 21.39 -11.53 6.67
CA GLN A 317 21.83 -12.80 7.30
C GLN A 317 22.87 -12.35 8.34
N THR A 318 22.67 -12.37 9.66
CA THR A 318 22.51 -13.54 10.53
C THR A 318 22.25 -12.98 11.93
N TYR A 319 21.06 -13.15 12.51
CA TYR A 319 20.81 -12.88 13.94
C TYR A 319 19.90 -13.97 14.49
N SER A 320 20.44 -15.18 14.53
CA SER A 320 20.05 -16.22 15.47
C SER A 320 21.33 -16.68 16.14
N ASP A 321 21.26 -16.91 17.45
CA ASP A 321 22.34 -17.37 18.33
C ASP A 321 23.19 -16.27 18.95
N ASN A 322 22.67 -15.67 20.03
CA ASN A 322 23.42 -15.42 21.27
C ASN A 322 22.51 -14.79 22.34
N LEU A 323 21.58 -15.57 22.86
CA LEU A 323 20.87 -15.27 24.11
C LEU A 323 20.79 -16.59 24.87
N PHE A 324 21.90 -17.02 25.48
CA PHE A 324 21.99 -17.87 26.68
C PHE A 324 23.47 -18.24 26.89
N ARG A 325 24.17 -17.48 27.73
CA ARG A 325 25.19 -18.02 28.65
C ARG A 325 25.48 -17.00 29.76
N VAL A 326 25.01 -17.38 30.94
CA VAL A 326 25.44 -16.87 32.25
C VAL A 326 26.89 -17.31 32.47
N ASN A 327 27.74 -16.41 32.97
CA ASN A 327 28.62 -16.67 34.12
C ASN A 327 29.25 -15.37 34.64
N ASP A 328 29.23 -15.29 35.96
CA ASP A 328 29.69 -14.24 36.87
C ASP A 328 31.20 -13.96 36.79
N ASP A 329 31.60 -12.71 37.08
CA ASP A 329 32.44 -12.40 38.25
C ASP A 329 32.78 -10.89 38.38
N THR A 330 31.95 -10.19 39.19
CA THR A 330 32.29 -9.11 40.16
C THR A 330 32.72 -7.69 39.66
N PRO A 331 32.71 -6.64 40.52
CA PRO A 331 31.49 -5.89 40.90
C PRO A 331 31.68 -4.35 40.75
N GLN A 332 30.73 -3.62 40.15
CA GLN A 332 30.67 -2.16 40.34
C GLN A 332 29.24 -1.63 40.53
N THR A 333 29.15 -0.84 41.60
CA THR A 333 28.04 -0.10 42.23
C THR A 333 27.07 0.62 41.29
N PRO A 334 25.77 0.74 41.67
CA PRO A 334 24.79 1.49 40.89
C PRO A 334 24.89 3.01 41.18
N PRO A 335 24.68 3.90 40.19
CA PRO A 335 24.37 5.30 40.47
C PRO A 335 22.87 5.48 40.76
N PRO A 336 22.48 6.57 41.45
CA PRO A 336 21.31 6.59 42.32
C PRO A 336 20.01 7.02 41.64
N ASN A 337 18.90 6.54 42.22
CA ASN A 337 17.55 7.05 42.06
C ASN A 337 17.49 8.56 42.34
N TYR A 338 16.98 9.35 41.40
CA TYR A 338 16.54 10.73 41.65
C TYR A 338 15.03 10.76 41.86
N TRP A 339 14.61 10.56 43.10
CA TRP A 339 13.36 11.07 43.66
C TRP A 339 13.71 11.61 45.04
N GLU A 340 13.64 12.94 45.21
CA GLU A 340 13.45 13.74 46.44
C GLU A 340 13.85 15.19 46.11
N THR A 341 12.89 16.10 45.92
CA THR A 341 12.35 17.05 46.91
C THR A 341 13.37 17.96 47.58
N GLU A 342 13.18 19.26 47.34
CA GLU A 342 13.52 20.48 48.09
C GLU A 342 14.04 21.53 47.09
N GLY A 343 13.43 22.70 46.87
CA GLY A 343 12.64 23.53 47.75
C GLY A 343 13.43 24.81 48.01
N PHE A 344 13.41 25.79 47.11
CA PHE A 344 13.88 27.15 47.44
C PHE A 344 13.14 28.24 46.65
N LEU A 345 12.38 29.01 47.43
CA LEU A 345 12.11 30.46 47.40
C LEU A 345 11.33 31.08 46.24
N THR A 346 10.06 31.29 46.58
CA THR A 346 9.19 32.41 46.24
C THR A 346 9.90 33.79 46.31
N GLN A 347 9.77 34.57 45.24
CA GLN A 347 9.63 36.02 45.33
C GLN A 347 8.46 36.50 44.45
N SER A 348 7.48 37.02 45.17
CA SER A 348 6.25 37.66 44.76
C SER A 348 6.47 38.95 43.97
N ARG A 349 5.75 39.10 42.84
CA ARG A 349 5.14 40.37 42.44
C ARG A 349 3.74 40.12 41.90
N LEU A 350 2.78 40.42 42.76
CA LEU A 350 1.37 40.62 42.47
C LEU A 350 1.22 41.80 41.49
N ILE A 351 0.42 41.61 40.45
CA ILE A 351 -0.29 42.70 39.78
C ILE A 351 -1.76 42.42 40.05
N ASP A 352 -2.37 43.35 40.79
CA ASP A 352 -3.77 43.33 41.22
C ASP A 352 -4.73 43.41 40.03
N ILE A 353 -5.74 42.55 40.05
CA ILE A 353 -6.94 42.64 39.22
C ILE A 353 -8.12 42.65 40.19
N ASN A 354 -8.83 43.77 40.25
CA ASN A 354 -10.21 43.97 40.73
C ASN A 354 -10.55 45.44 40.37
N SER A 355 -11.68 45.84 39.80
CA SER A 355 -13.04 45.34 39.94
C SER A 355 -13.98 46.11 38.97
N THR A 356 -14.70 45.37 38.12
CA THR A 356 -16.15 45.44 37.75
C THR A 356 -16.85 46.80 37.47
N PRO A 357 -18.16 46.84 37.08
CA PRO A 357 -18.60 47.24 35.74
C PRO A 357 -19.48 48.51 35.76
N ASN A 358 -19.83 49.08 34.60
CA ASN A 358 -21.11 49.78 34.42
C ASN A 358 -21.40 50.08 32.95
N ASP A 359 -22.68 49.90 32.63
CA ASP A 359 -23.40 50.27 31.40
C ASP A 359 -23.16 51.72 30.95
N ASP A 360 -23.17 51.93 29.62
CA ASP A 360 -24.18 52.72 28.90
C ASP A 360 -23.61 53.30 27.60
N GLY A 361 -24.38 53.16 26.51
CA GLY A 361 -24.55 54.26 25.57
C GLY A 361 -23.90 54.17 24.18
N ALA A 362 -24.78 54.00 23.20
CA ALA A 362 -24.87 54.76 21.95
C ALA A 362 -24.01 54.36 20.71
N TYR A 363 -24.73 53.84 19.71
CA TYR A 363 -24.78 54.32 18.31
C TYR A 363 -23.67 55.27 17.83
N ASN A 364 -22.92 54.90 16.79
CA ASN A 364 -23.12 55.45 15.43
C ASN A 364 -22.04 55.00 14.41
N ILE A 365 -22.55 54.68 13.21
CA ILE A 365 -21.95 54.66 11.86
C ILE A 365 -21.05 53.47 11.50
#